data_AF-A0A1H5W536-F1
#
_entry.id   AF-A0A1H5W536-F1
#
_cell.length_a   1.000
_cell.length_b   1.000
_cell.length_c   1.000
_cell.angle_alpha   90.00
_cell.angle_beta   90.00
_cell.angle_gamma   90.00
#
_symmetry.space_group_name_H-M   'P 1'
#
loop_
_entity.id
_entity.type
_entity.pdbx_description
1 polymer ?
#
loop_
_entity_poly.entity_id
_entity_poly.type
_entity_poly.pdbx_seq_one_letter_code
_entity_poly.pdbx_strand_id
1 'polypeptide(L)'
;MEANKIVDWAHYIFVSAKAGLTYASDSCDLKRYAVIKGVAQEMLSLYTEPHEDLPRRVPNGENKIYLTFDDGPDPVYTPQILDLLKKYGITGTFFLMGERVRQHPHIVKRIVDEGHAIGNHTYTHPFMILLNEKELNEELSLTDEAIRDAVGFSPVLFRPPYGLLNQGTIDLLRARGYEIMMWSEELEMYDWSFPGVDNMVRLIEEKTESGSMILLHDGGGTREETVRTLEKVIPLLLERGFHFAADYLEQSRNEHGQTAAGTAR
;
A
#
# COMPACT_ATOMS: atom_id res chain seq x y z
N MET A 1 -15.63 -2.83 -28.50
CA MET A 1 -15.56 -3.12 -27.05
C MET A 1 -14.25 -2.54 -26.57
N GLU A 2 -14.32 -1.39 -25.92
CA GLU A 2 -13.17 -0.52 -25.63
C GLU A 2 -12.24 -1.16 -24.59
N ALA A 3 -10.94 -0.95 -24.74
CA ALA A 3 -9.88 -1.46 -23.86
C ALA A 3 -10.15 -1.17 -22.37
N ASN A 4 -10.83 -0.07 -22.06
CA ASN A 4 -11.24 0.30 -20.70
C ASN A 4 -12.10 -0.79 -20.01
N LYS A 5 -12.95 -1.50 -20.74
CA LYS A 5 -13.77 -2.58 -20.15
C LYS A 5 -12.97 -3.82 -19.77
N ILE A 6 -11.81 -4.05 -20.42
CA ILE A 6 -10.92 -5.18 -20.12
C ILE A 6 -10.11 -4.86 -18.87
N VAL A 7 -9.65 -3.61 -18.72
CA VAL A 7 -8.92 -3.14 -17.53
C VAL A 7 -9.82 -3.16 -16.29
N ASP A 8 -11.08 -2.70 -16.41
CA ASP A 8 -12.07 -2.77 -15.33
C ASP A 8 -12.37 -4.23 -14.91
N TRP A 9 -12.44 -5.14 -15.88
CA TRP A 9 -12.62 -6.58 -15.61
C TRP A 9 -11.39 -7.20 -14.96
N ALA A 10 -10.18 -6.88 -15.42
CA ALA A 10 -8.94 -7.36 -14.82
C ALA A 10 -8.77 -6.83 -13.38
N HIS A 11 -9.11 -5.56 -13.14
CA HIS A 11 -9.19 -4.96 -11.81
C HIS A 11 -10.13 -5.75 -10.93
N TYR A 12 -11.38 -5.92 -11.37
CA TYR A 12 -12.39 -6.66 -10.63
C TYR A 12 -11.99 -8.10 -10.35
N ILE A 13 -11.46 -8.83 -11.34
CA ILE A 13 -11.00 -10.22 -11.18
C ILE A 13 -9.83 -10.29 -10.21
N PHE A 14 -8.84 -9.41 -10.34
CA PHE A 14 -7.67 -9.40 -9.48
C PHE A 14 -8.06 -9.12 -8.03
N VAL A 15 -8.83 -8.05 -7.80
CA VAL A 15 -9.32 -7.65 -6.47
C VAL A 15 -10.18 -8.76 -5.85
N SER A 16 -11.09 -9.36 -6.61
CA SER A 16 -11.94 -10.47 -6.14
C SER A 16 -11.15 -11.75 -5.88
N ALA A 17 -10.14 -12.03 -6.70
CA ALA A 17 -9.26 -13.19 -6.55
C ALA A 17 -8.40 -13.08 -5.29
N LYS A 18 -7.84 -11.90 -5.02
CA LYS A 18 -7.02 -11.59 -3.83
C LYS A 18 -7.85 -11.64 -2.55
N ALA A 19 -9.03 -11.03 -2.56
CA ALA A 19 -9.95 -11.00 -1.42
C ALA A 19 -10.66 -12.33 -1.11
N GLY A 20 -10.44 -13.38 -1.91
CA GLY A 20 -11.13 -14.66 -1.72
C GLY A 20 -12.64 -14.62 -1.96
N LEU A 21 -13.17 -13.55 -2.56
CA LEU A 21 -14.59 -13.41 -2.86
C LEU A 21 -15.00 -14.39 -3.97
N THR A 22 -15.77 -15.41 -3.62
CA THR A 22 -16.47 -16.30 -4.57
C THR A 22 -17.91 -15.83 -4.73
N TYR A 23 -18.31 -15.50 -5.96
CA TYR A 23 -19.71 -15.18 -6.26
C TYR A 23 -20.59 -16.43 -6.08
N ALA A 24 -21.54 -16.37 -5.15
CA ALA A 24 -22.63 -17.33 -5.07
C ALA A 24 -23.72 -16.91 -6.08
N SER A 25 -23.62 -17.40 -7.32
CA SER A 25 -24.80 -17.51 -8.19
C SER A 25 -24.76 -18.77 -9.03
N ASP A 26 -25.95 -19.29 -9.29
CA ASP A 26 -26.21 -20.66 -9.72
C ASP A 26 -25.41 -21.15 -10.95
N SER A 27 -24.67 -22.23 -10.68
CA SER A 27 -24.36 -23.42 -11.49
C SER A 27 -23.80 -23.36 -12.92
N CYS A 28 -23.59 -22.20 -13.57
CA CYS A 28 -22.92 -22.16 -14.89
C CYS A 28 -21.69 -21.23 -14.95
N ASP A 29 -21.62 -20.19 -14.12
CA ASP A 29 -20.55 -19.17 -14.19
C ASP A 29 -19.31 -19.47 -13.32
N LEU A 30 -19.40 -20.36 -12.32
CA LEU A 30 -18.26 -20.68 -11.44
C LEU A 30 -17.10 -21.36 -12.18
N LYS A 31 -17.37 -22.18 -13.20
CA LYS A 31 -16.31 -22.81 -14.01
C LYS A 31 -15.65 -21.81 -14.95
N ARG A 32 -16.41 -20.88 -15.53
CA ARG A 32 -15.84 -19.77 -16.32
C ARG A 32 -15.03 -18.83 -15.44
N TYR A 33 -15.52 -18.51 -14.25
CA TYR A 33 -14.80 -17.71 -13.26
C TYR A 33 -13.51 -18.37 -12.80
N ALA A 34 -13.51 -19.68 -12.50
CA ALA A 34 -12.30 -20.40 -12.13
C ALA A 34 -11.27 -20.44 -13.27
N VAL A 35 -11.71 -20.60 -14.53
CA VAL A 35 -10.84 -20.54 -15.71
C VAL A 35 -10.29 -19.13 -15.93
N ILE A 36 -11.13 -18.10 -15.82
CA ILE A 36 -10.72 -16.69 -15.97
C ILE A 36 -9.77 -16.28 -14.83
N LYS A 37 -10.03 -16.71 -13.60
CA LYS A 37 -9.14 -16.52 -12.45
C LYS A 37 -7.81 -17.24 -12.69
N GLY A 38 -7.84 -18.49 -13.15
CA GLY A 38 -6.65 -19.25 -13.51
C GLY A 38 -5.81 -18.57 -14.59
N VAL A 39 -6.45 -18.12 -15.68
CA VAL A 39 -5.78 -17.42 -16.78
C VAL A 39 -5.26 -16.05 -16.35
N ALA A 40 -6.02 -15.29 -15.55
CA ALA A 40 -5.57 -14.00 -15.02
C ALA A 40 -4.37 -14.19 -14.09
N GLN A 41 -4.39 -15.22 -13.24
CA GLN A 41 -3.32 -15.52 -12.29
C GLN A 41 -2.08 -16.08 -12.99
N GLU A 42 -2.24 -16.89 -14.05
CA GLU A 42 -1.15 -17.38 -14.90
C GLU A 42 -0.56 -16.23 -15.73
N MET A 43 -1.38 -15.39 -16.35
CA MET A 43 -0.93 -14.15 -17.01
C MET A 43 -0.18 -13.25 -16.03
N LEU A 44 -0.71 -13.03 -14.83
CA LEU A 44 -0.01 -12.23 -13.82
C LEU A 44 1.33 -12.85 -13.45
N SER A 45 1.38 -14.17 -13.22
CA SER A 45 2.64 -14.87 -12.92
C SER A 45 3.67 -14.82 -14.04
N LEU A 46 3.24 -14.60 -15.28
CA LEU A 46 4.13 -14.39 -16.44
C LEU A 46 4.66 -12.94 -16.52
N TYR A 47 4.01 -11.99 -15.86
CA TYR A 47 4.37 -10.56 -15.86
C TYR A 47 4.82 -10.03 -14.49
N THR A 48 4.77 -10.86 -13.45
CA THR A 48 5.24 -10.53 -12.10
C THR A 48 6.18 -11.61 -11.62
N GLU A 49 7.42 -11.21 -11.36
CA GLU A 49 8.38 -12.06 -10.68
C GLU A 49 8.23 -11.84 -9.16
N PRO A 50 8.38 -12.87 -8.32
CA PRO A 50 8.50 -12.67 -6.89
C PRO A 50 9.80 -11.91 -6.61
N HIS A 51 9.67 -10.61 -6.33
CA HIS A 51 10.77 -9.74 -5.96
C HIS A 51 11.07 -9.88 -4.47
N GLU A 52 11.74 -10.98 -4.10
CA GLU A 52 12.18 -11.25 -2.73
C GLU A 52 13.18 -10.20 -2.20
N ASP A 53 13.82 -9.45 -3.10
CA ASP A 53 14.71 -8.34 -2.77
C ASP A 53 13.98 -7.10 -2.27
N LEU A 54 12.66 -6.99 -2.53
CA LEU A 54 11.88 -5.87 -2.04
C LEU A 54 11.56 -6.06 -0.55
N PRO A 55 11.83 -5.04 0.28
CA PRO A 55 11.61 -5.11 1.72
C PRO A 55 10.12 -5.26 2.05
N ARG A 56 9.78 -6.37 2.71
CA ARG A 56 8.43 -6.71 3.21
C ARG A 56 8.32 -6.64 4.73
N ARG A 57 9.45 -6.39 5.37
CA ARG A 57 9.59 -6.08 6.80
C ARG A 57 10.73 -5.08 6.94
N VAL A 58 10.72 -4.29 8.01
CA VAL A 58 11.86 -3.42 8.38
C VAL A 58 12.60 -4.06 9.55
N PRO A 59 13.74 -4.73 9.33
CA PRO A 59 14.48 -5.31 10.43
C PRO A 59 14.81 -4.27 11.51
N ASN A 60 14.35 -4.52 12.73
CA ASN A 60 14.66 -3.66 13.86
C ASN A 60 14.58 -4.46 15.17
N GLY A 61 15.36 -4.02 16.16
CA GLY A 61 15.43 -4.63 17.49
C GLY A 61 14.55 -3.93 18.54
N GLU A 62 13.62 -3.06 18.12
CA GLU A 62 12.94 -2.11 19.01
C GLU A 62 11.41 -2.30 18.99
N ASN A 63 10.90 -3.43 18.51
CA ASN A 63 9.47 -3.69 18.33
C ASN A 63 8.76 -2.56 17.55
N LYS A 64 9.45 -1.94 16.59
CA LYS A 64 8.84 -0.93 15.72
C LYS A 64 8.01 -1.60 14.64
N ILE A 65 6.82 -1.06 14.39
CA ILE A 65 5.87 -1.50 13.37
C ILE A 65 5.34 -0.29 12.60
N TYR A 66 4.83 -0.55 11.40
CA TYR A 66 4.45 0.50 10.46
C TYR A 66 3.01 0.28 10.02
N LEU A 67 2.12 1.21 10.37
CA LEU A 67 0.82 1.32 9.74
C LEU A 67 0.98 2.04 8.40
N THR A 68 0.47 1.43 7.35
CA THR A 68 0.54 2.00 6.00
C THR A 68 -0.86 2.04 5.38
N PHE A 69 -1.15 3.14 4.68
CA PHE A 69 -2.47 3.45 4.13
C PHE A 69 -2.36 3.79 2.65
N ASP A 70 -3.07 3.03 1.81
CA ASP A 70 -3.10 3.23 0.37
C ASP A 70 -4.42 3.87 -0.08
N ASP A 71 -4.40 4.42 -1.30
CA ASP A 71 -5.51 5.04 -2.04
C ASP A 71 -6.00 6.41 -1.54
N GLY A 72 -5.40 6.99 -0.51
CA GLY A 72 -5.75 8.32 -0.02
C GLY A 72 -5.28 9.49 -0.90
N PRO A 73 -5.61 10.73 -0.53
CA PRO A 73 -6.48 11.10 0.59
C PRO A 73 -7.97 10.99 0.22
N ASP A 74 -8.78 10.47 1.13
CA ASP A 74 -10.24 10.48 1.10
C ASP A 74 -10.78 11.57 2.06
N PRO A 75 -11.83 12.32 1.71
CA PRO A 75 -12.32 13.42 2.53
C PRO A 75 -13.07 12.99 3.80
N VAL A 76 -13.45 11.70 3.92
CA VAL A 76 -14.20 11.16 5.06
C VAL A 76 -13.32 10.31 5.94
N TYR A 77 -12.57 9.36 5.37
CA TYR A 77 -11.85 8.34 6.14
C TYR A 77 -10.44 8.75 6.52
N THR A 78 -9.67 9.39 5.63
CA THR A 78 -8.32 9.87 5.98
C THR A 78 -8.33 10.78 7.22
N PRO A 79 -9.23 11.79 7.36
CA PRO A 79 -9.31 12.59 8.58
C PRO A 79 -9.60 11.81 9.87
N GLN A 80 -10.46 10.79 9.80
CA GLN A 80 -10.78 9.94 10.95
C GLN A 80 -9.58 9.08 11.38
N ILE A 81 -8.85 8.55 10.40
CA ILE A 81 -7.61 7.81 10.66
C ILE A 81 -6.59 8.75 11.32
N LEU A 82 -6.37 9.94 10.77
CA LEU A 82 -5.46 10.94 11.36
C LEU A 82 -5.87 11.31 12.80
N ASP A 83 -7.16 11.49 13.07
CA ASP A 83 -7.66 11.75 14.43
C ASP A 83 -7.33 10.60 15.40
N LEU A 84 -7.45 9.34 14.95
CA LEU A 84 -7.08 8.18 15.75
C LEU A 84 -5.57 8.09 16.00
N LEU A 85 -4.75 8.28 14.96
CA LEU A 85 -3.30 8.26 15.11
C LEU A 85 -2.83 9.35 16.08
N LYS A 86 -3.36 10.57 15.92
CA LYS A 86 -3.11 11.69 16.83
C LYS A 86 -3.56 11.42 18.27
N LYS A 87 -4.73 10.80 18.46
CA LYS A 87 -5.24 10.43 19.79
C LYS A 87 -4.27 9.55 20.57
N TYR A 88 -3.57 8.64 19.88
CA TYR A 88 -2.58 7.75 20.48
C TYR A 88 -1.14 8.28 20.39
N GLY A 89 -0.92 9.46 19.79
CA GLY A 89 0.41 10.05 19.64
C GLY A 89 1.33 9.23 18.73
N ILE A 90 0.77 8.55 17.73
CA ILE A 90 1.50 7.69 16.80
C ILE A 90 1.48 8.24 15.38
N THR A 91 2.43 7.80 14.57
CA THR A 91 2.54 8.16 13.14
C THR A 91 2.28 6.96 12.24
N GLY A 92 2.13 7.22 10.94
CA GLY A 92 1.85 6.21 9.91
C GLY A 92 2.37 6.71 8.55
N THR A 93 2.33 5.85 7.54
CA THR A 93 2.77 6.17 6.17
C THR A 93 1.59 6.12 5.21
N PHE A 94 1.40 7.16 4.40
CA PHE A 94 0.28 7.26 3.46
C PHE A 94 0.78 7.26 2.01
N PHE A 95 0.38 6.29 1.20
CA PHE A 95 0.67 6.21 -0.22
C PHE A 95 -0.47 6.85 -1.00
N LEU A 96 -0.21 8.02 -1.57
CA LEU A 96 -1.24 8.91 -2.07
C LEU A 96 -1.42 8.76 -3.58
N MET A 97 -2.68 8.72 -4.01
CA MET A 97 -3.06 8.83 -5.42
C MET A 97 -3.04 10.28 -5.86
N GLY A 98 -2.32 10.59 -6.93
CA GLY A 98 -2.16 11.96 -7.42
C GLY A 98 -3.48 12.68 -7.74
N GLU A 99 -4.46 11.97 -8.33
CA GLU A 99 -5.77 12.56 -8.62
C GLU A 99 -6.50 13.04 -7.35
N ARG A 100 -6.33 12.33 -6.23
CA ARG A 100 -6.98 12.66 -4.96
C ARG A 100 -6.23 13.73 -4.19
N VAL A 101 -4.91 13.75 -4.32
CA VAL A 101 -4.08 14.85 -3.83
C VAL A 101 -4.54 16.18 -4.45
N ARG A 102 -4.82 16.22 -5.77
CA ARG A 102 -5.36 17.41 -6.44
C ARG A 102 -6.73 17.83 -5.90
N GLN A 103 -7.58 16.87 -5.54
CA GLN A 103 -8.92 17.14 -5.01
C GLN A 103 -8.90 17.59 -3.54
N HIS A 104 -7.98 17.05 -2.74
CA HIS A 104 -7.93 17.26 -1.29
C HIS A 104 -6.53 17.63 -0.77
N PRO A 105 -5.87 18.68 -1.31
CA PRO A 105 -4.50 19.04 -0.94
C PRO A 105 -4.37 19.45 0.53
N HIS A 106 -5.44 19.98 1.12
CA HIS A 106 -5.49 20.35 2.54
C HIS A 106 -5.37 19.13 3.48
N ILE A 107 -5.84 17.95 3.06
CA ILE A 107 -5.68 16.71 3.83
C ILE A 107 -4.22 16.26 3.76
N VAL A 108 -3.59 16.33 2.59
CA VAL A 108 -2.15 16.01 2.44
C VAL A 108 -1.29 16.90 3.32
N LYS A 109 -1.60 18.20 3.35
CA LYS A 109 -0.94 19.13 4.27
C LYS A 109 -1.11 18.71 5.73
N ARG A 110 -2.31 18.28 6.14
CA ARG A 110 -2.56 17.77 7.49
C ARG A 110 -1.74 16.50 7.78
N ILE A 111 -1.65 15.56 6.85
CA ILE A 111 -0.83 14.34 6.98
C ILE A 111 0.62 14.73 7.33
N VAL A 112 1.21 15.66 6.57
CA VAL A 112 2.59 16.11 6.81
C VAL A 112 2.72 16.94 8.10
N ASP A 113 1.82 17.87 8.36
CA ASP A 113 1.86 18.74 9.54
C ASP A 113 1.69 17.94 10.87
N GLU A 114 1.03 16.78 10.82
CA GLU A 114 0.89 15.85 11.95
C GLU A 114 2.04 14.82 12.06
N GLY A 115 3.06 14.92 11.20
CA GLY A 115 4.30 14.14 11.30
C GLY A 115 4.28 12.76 10.63
N HIS A 116 3.27 12.49 9.80
CA HIS A 116 3.18 11.23 9.04
C HIS A 116 4.10 11.26 7.80
N ALA A 117 4.55 10.09 7.36
CA ALA A 117 5.26 9.96 6.10
C ALA A 117 4.28 9.85 4.93
N ILE A 118 4.71 10.29 3.75
CA ILE A 118 3.93 10.18 2.50
C ILE A 118 4.76 9.51 1.40
N GLY A 119 4.08 8.73 0.57
CA GLY A 119 4.62 8.07 -0.61
C GLY A 119 3.74 8.32 -1.84
N ASN A 120 4.31 8.08 -3.01
CA ASN A 120 3.62 8.12 -4.29
C ASN A 120 2.94 6.77 -4.57
N HIS A 121 1.66 6.80 -4.95
CA HIS A 121 0.87 5.60 -5.30
C HIS A 121 0.28 5.68 -6.71
N THR A 122 1.01 6.29 -7.65
CA THR A 122 0.55 6.65 -9.01
C THR A 122 -0.59 7.66 -9.04
N TYR A 123 -0.97 8.12 -10.23
CA TYR A 123 -1.97 9.17 -10.38
C TYR A 123 -3.38 8.59 -10.40
N THR A 124 -3.59 7.51 -11.15
CA THR A 124 -4.90 6.89 -11.42
C THR A 124 -5.03 5.44 -10.92
N HIS A 125 -4.03 4.90 -10.21
CA HIS A 125 -3.98 3.51 -9.73
C HIS A 125 -4.08 2.43 -10.85
N PRO A 126 -3.29 2.54 -11.95
CA PRO A 126 -3.34 1.59 -13.06
C PRO A 126 -2.56 0.30 -12.75
N PHE A 127 -2.80 -0.73 -13.55
CA PHE A 127 -1.89 -1.88 -13.63
C PHE A 127 -0.60 -1.46 -14.33
N MET A 128 0.43 -1.08 -13.56
CA MET A 128 1.69 -0.53 -14.10
C MET A 128 2.36 -1.42 -15.14
N ILE A 129 2.25 -2.74 -15.00
CA ILE A 129 2.83 -3.73 -15.95
C ILE A 129 2.20 -3.68 -17.35
N LEU A 130 1.06 -3.01 -17.51
CA LEU A 130 0.38 -2.83 -18.79
C LEU A 130 0.69 -1.47 -19.44
N LEU A 131 1.41 -0.59 -18.75
CA LEU A 131 1.78 0.72 -19.24
C LEU A 131 3.09 0.66 -20.02
N ASN A 132 3.20 1.50 -21.05
CA ASN A 132 4.51 1.78 -21.63
C ASN A 132 5.29 2.79 -20.75
N GLU A 133 6.58 2.94 -21.03
CA GLU A 133 7.48 3.81 -20.24
C GLU A 133 7.00 5.26 -20.15
N LYS A 134 6.40 5.80 -21.22
CA LYS A 134 5.91 7.19 -21.22
C LYS A 134 4.70 7.34 -20.29
N GLU A 135 3.73 6.44 -20.39
CA GLU A 135 2.53 6.42 -19.54
C GLU A 135 2.91 6.23 -18.07
N LEU A 136 3.82 5.30 -17.79
CA LEU A 136 4.33 5.08 -16.44
C LEU A 136 5.04 6.34 -15.89
N ASN A 137 5.90 6.99 -16.68
CA ASN A 137 6.53 8.23 -16.25
C ASN A 137 5.53 9.38 -16.00
N GLU A 138 4.44 9.42 -16.78
CA GLU A 138 3.37 10.40 -16.61
C GLU A 138 2.63 10.18 -15.28
N GLU A 139 2.22 8.94 -14.98
CA GLU A 139 1.61 8.56 -13.70
C GLU A 139 2.46 8.95 -12.48
N LEU A 140 3.77 8.71 -12.56
CA LEU A 140 4.71 9.04 -11.49
C LEU A 140 4.87 10.56 -11.35
N SER A 141 5.11 11.26 -12.46
CA SER A 141 5.45 12.69 -12.45
C SER A 141 4.25 13.56 -12.09
N LEU A 142 3.05 13.24 -12.57
CA LEU A 142 1.83 13.98 -12.21
C LEU A 142 1.53 13.87 -10.71
N THR A 143 1.80 12.71 -10.12
CA THR A 143 1.61 12.47 -8.68
C THR A 143 2.66 13.22 -7.85
N ASP A 144 3.93 13.17 -8.25
CA ASP A 144 4.99 13.95 -7.60
C ASP A 144 4.72 15.46 -7.64
N GLU A 145 4.18 15.96 -8.76
CA GLU A 145 3.79 17.35 -8.92
C GLU A 145 2.60 17.70 -8.02
N ALA A 146 1.54 16.89 -8.03
CA ALA A 146 0.38 17.11 -7.18
C ALA A 146 0.77 17.18 -5.69
N ILE A 147 1.63 16.27 -5.23
CA ILE A 147 2.13 16.26 -3.85
C ILE A 147 3.00 17.49 -3.59
N ARG A 148 3.95 17.81 -4.47
CA ARG A 148 4.82 18.98 -4.32
C ARG A 148 4.04 20.30 -4.28
N ASP A 149 2.99 20.42 -5.07
CA ASP A 149 2.12 21.60 -5.04
C ASP A 149 1.34 21.71 -3.71
N ALA A 150 1.00 20.58 -3.08
CA ALA A 150 0.30 20.56 -1.80
C ALA A 150 1.22 20.85 -0.59
N VAL A 151 2.45 20.32 -0.58
CA VAL A 151 3.31 20.33 0.63
C VAL A 151 4.75 20.81 0.42
N GLY A 152 5.12 21.21 -0.81
CA GLY A 152 6.40 21.84 -1.13
C GLY A 152 7.56 20.88 -1.40
N PHE A 153 7.34 19.56 -1.37
CA PHE A 153 8.34 18.54 -1.71
C PHE A 153 7.69 17.35 -2.42
N SER A 154 8.49 16.58 -3.16
CA SER A 154 8.05 15.33 -3.77
C SER A 154 8.47 14.14 -2.88
N PRO A 155 7.63 13.09 -2.77
CA PRO A 155 7.95 11.93 -1.93
C PRO A 155 9.08 11.10 -2.54
N VAL A 156 9.83 10.41 -1.68
CA VAL A 156 10.85 9.42 -2.08
C VAL A 156 10.29 8.00 -1.99
N LEU A 157 9.31 7.76 -1.11
CA LEU A 157 8.65 6.48 -0.99
C LEU A 157 7.70 6.24 -2.17
N PHE A 158 7.68 5.02 -2.66
CA PHE A 158 6.73 4.57 -3.68
C PHE A 158 6.15 3.21 -3.29
N ARG A 159 4.87 3.02 -3.57
CA ARG A 159 4.24 1.70 -3.50
C ARG A 159 3.50 1.44 -4.81
N PRO A 160 3.74 0.30 -5.48
CA PRO A 160 3.04 -0.04 -6.71
C PRO A 160 1.58 -0.40 -6.42
N PRO A 161 0.60 0.13 -7.19
CA PRO A 161 -0.75 -0.41 -7.23
C PRO A 161 -0.75 -1.94 -7.31
N TYR A 162 -1.63 -2.57 -6.52
CA TYR A 162 -1.81 -4.02 -6.43
C TYR A 162 -0.60 -4.84 -5.95
N GLY A 163 0.56 -4.21 -5.69
CA GLY A 163 1.81 -4.91 -5.40
C GLY A 163 2.50 -5.50 -6.63
N LEU A 164 2.06 -5.15 -7.84
CA LEU A 164 2.49 -5.80 -9.07
C LEU A 164 3.66 -5.05 -9.73
N LEU A 165 4.77 -5.75 -9.89
CA LEU A 165 6.00 -5.23 -10.49
C LEU A 165 6.65 -6.26 -11.39
N ASN A 166 7.33 -5.77 -12.43
CA ASN A 166 8.35 -6.52 -13.17
C ASN A 166 9.71 -5.82 -12.98
N GLN A 167 10.80 -6.49 -13.39
CA GLN A 167 12.15 -5.94 -13.21
C GLN A 167 12.33 -4.59 -13.89
N GLY A 168 11.76 -4.39 -15.09
CA GLY A 168 11.85 -3.12 -15.81
C GLY A 168 11.17 -1.97 -15.05
N THR A 169 10.01 -2.22 -14.45
CA THR A 169 9.33 -1.24 -13.60
C THR A 169 10.16 -0.90 -12.36
N ILE A 170 10.77 -1.90 -11.71
CA ILE A 170 11.64 -1.70 -10.55
C ILE A 170 12.85 -0.85 -10.92
N ASP A 171 13.53 -1.18 -12.01
CA ASP A 171 14.72 -0.46 -12.47
C ASP A 171 14.38 1.00 -12.80
N LEU A 172 13.23 1.26 -13.42
CA LEU A 172 12.74 2.60 -13.70
C LEU A 172 12.45 3.38 -12.40
N LEU A 173 11.75 2.77 -11.44
CA LEU A 173 11.44 3.40 -10.16
C LEU A 173 12.72 3.76 -9.39
N ARG A 174 13.68 2.83 -9.32
CA ARG A 174 15.00 3.05 -8.70
C ARG A 174 15.79 4.14 -9.43
N ALA A 175 15.78 4.16 -10.76
CA ALA A 175 16.45 5.19 -11.56
C ALA A 175 15.85 6.60 -11.35
N ARG A 176 14.57 6.68 -11.00
CA ARG A 176 13.90 7.93 -10.57
C ARG A 176 14.16 8.30 -9.11
N GLY A 177 14.89 7.46 -8.37
CA GLY A 177 15.23 7.69 -6.97
C GLY A 177 14.13 7.31 -5.97
N TYR A 178 13.15 6.50 -6.37
CA TYR A 178 12.16 5.98 -5.43
C TYR A 178 12.70 4.83 -4.60
N GLU A 179 12.28 4.80 -3.34
CA GLU A 179 12.39 3.66 -2.45
C GLU A 179 11.06 2.91 -2.44
N ILE A 180 11.07 1.66 -2.91
CA ILE A 180 9.86 0.85 -3.06
C ILE A 180 9.55 0.18 -1.72
N MET A 181 8.41 0.54 -1.12
CA MET A 181 7.96 -0.02 0.16
C MET A 181 6.75 -0.94 -0.07
N MET A 182 6.97 -2.24 0.12
CA MET A 182 5.90 -3.24 0.10
C MET A 182 5.24 -3.32 1.49
N TRP A 183 4.68 -4.49 1.82
CA TRP A 183 4.10 -4.81 3.13
C TRP A 183 4.46 -6.23 3.52
N SER A 184 4.22 -6.57 4.79
CA SER A 184 4.33 -7.95 5.27
C SER A 184 3.16 -8.75 4.70
N GLU A 185 3.43 -9.79 3.92
CA GLU A 185 2.40 -10.55 3.17
C GLU A 185 1.28 -11.07 4.07
N GLU A 186 1.62 -11.48 5.30
CA GLU A 186 0.71 -11.94 6.33
C GLU A 186 -0.16 -10.83 6.95
N LEU A 187 0.14 -9.56 6.65
CA LEU A 187 -0.53 -8.36 7.16
C LEU A 187 -1.13 -7.49 6.05
N GLU A 188 -1.45 -8.09 4.90
CA GLU A 188 -2.40 -7.52 3.94
C GLU A 188 -3.83 -7.75 4.45
N MET A 189 -4.52 -6.67 4.82
CA MET A 189 -5.80 -6.81 5.54
C MET A 189 -6.98 -7.10 4.64
N TYR A 190 -6.87 -6.89 3.33
CA TYR A 190 -8.01 -7.01 2.41
C TYR A 190 -9.20 -6.13 2.83
N ASP A 191 -8.97 -5.01 3.53
CA ASP A 191 -9.99 -4.17 4.15
C ASP A 191 -10.94 -3.52 3.14
N TRP A 192 -10.54 -3.40 1.87
CA TRP A 192 -11.40 -3.04 0.75
C TRP A 192 -12.50 -4.06 0.44
N SER A 193 -12.37 -5.30 0.92
CA SER A 193 -13.32 -6.40 0.69
C SER A 193 -14.24 -6.71 1.86
N PHE A 194 -14.18 -5.91 2.93
CA PHE A 194 -14.98 -6.06 4.15
C PHE A 194 -14.85 -7.45 4.81
N PRO A 195 -13.62 -7.86 5.19
CA PRO A 195 -13.35 -9.17 5.79
C PRO A 195 -13.87 -9.28 7.24
N GLY A 196 -14.38 -8.18 7.82
CA GLY A 196 -14.87 -8.10 9.18
C GLY A 196 -13.82 -7.58 10.16
N VAL A 197 -14.22 -6.61 10.99
CA VAL A 197 -13.36 -5.98 12.01
C VAL A 197 -12.66 -6.99 12.92
N ASP A 198 -13.40 -7.96 13.47
CA ASP A 198 -12.83 -8.93 14.41
C ASP A 198 -11.85 -9.90 13.72
N ASN A 199 -12.01 -10.13 12.41
CA ASN A 199 -11.06 -10.92 11.62
C ASN A 199 -9.73 -10.17 11.45
N MET A 200 -9.80 -8.89 11.08
CA MET A 200 -8.60 -8.06 10.92
C MET A 200 -7.88 -7.86 12.26
N VAL A 201 -8.61 -7.58 13.34
CA VAL A 201 -8.02 -7.46 14.69
C VAL A 201 -7.25 -8.71 15.07
N ARG A 202 -7.87 -9.89 14.91
CA ARG A 202 -7.23 -11.17 15.23
C ARG A 202 -5.99 -11.41 14.38
N LEU A 203 -6.07 -11.15 13.08
CA LEU A 203 -4.93 -11.36 12.17
C LEU A 203 -3.76 -10.44 12.54
N ILE A 204 -4.03 -9.15 12.77
CA ILE A 204 -3.02 -8.18 13.20
C ILE A 204 -2.41 -8.62 14.53
N GLU A 205 -3.23 -9.01 15.50
CA GLU A 205 -2.75 -9.49 16.79
C GLU A 205 -1.85 -10.74 16.65
N GLU A 206 -2.27 -11.74 15.88
CA GLU A 206 -1.52 -13.01 15.75
C GLU A 206 -0.22 -12.87 14.93
N LYS A 207 -0.19 -11.95 13.95
CA LYS A 207 0.88 -11.89 12.95
C LYS A 207 1.84 -10.71 13.11
N THR A 208 1.52 -9.73 13.93
CA THR A 208 2.42 -8.59 14.16
C THR A 208 3.67 -9.02 14.92
N GLU A 209 4.82 -8.72 14.33
CA GLU A 209 6.15 -8.93 14.87
C GLU A 209 6.99 -7.65 14.70
N SER A 210 8.18 -7.60 15.31
CA SER A 210 9.09 -6.47 15.13
C SER A 210 9.41 -6.27 13.64
N GLY A 211 9.19 -5.06 13.14
CA GLY A 211 9.40 -4.67 11.75
C GLY A 211 8.20 -4.85 10.83
N SER A 212 7.09 -5.41 11.32
CA SER A 212 5.88 -5.62 10.52
C SER A 212 5.38 -4.33 9.88
N MET A 213 5.00 -4.44 8.60
CA MET A 213 4.37 -3.37 7.83
C MET A 213 2.95 -3.81 7.49
N ILE A 214 1.97 -3.17 8.14
CA ILE A 214 0.54 -3.51 8.02
C ILE A 214 -0.05 -2.69 6.88
N LEU A 215 -0.63 -3.36 5.87
CA LEU A 215 -1.29 -2.72 4.74
C LEU A 215 -2.79 -2.56 5.01
N LEU A 216 -3.23 -1.32 4.99
CA LEU A 216 -4.61 -0.85 5.12
C LEU A 216 -4.89 0.18 4.02
N HIS A 217 -6.15 0.59 3.86
CA HIS A 217 -6.55 1.61 2.89
C HIS A 217 -7.28 2.74 3.59
N ASP A 218 -6.93 3.98 3.26
CA ASP A 218 -7.68 5.18 3.69
C ASP A 218 -8.57 5.74 2.58
N GLY A 219 -8.50 5.18 1.38
CA GLY A 219 -9.34 5.53 0.24
C GLY A 219 -9.88 4.32 -0.55
N GLY A 220 -10.55 4.57 -1.68
CA GLY A 220 -11.03 3.50 -2.59
C GLY A 220 -12.42 2.94 -2.25
N GLY A 221 -13.28 3.75 -1.63
CA GLY A 221 -14.61 3.34 -1.16
C GLY A 221 -14.71 3.35 0.38
N THR A 222 -15.74 2.70 0.93
CA THR A 222 -16.01 2.70 2.38
C THR A 222 -14.89 2.07 3.20
N ARG A 223 -14.22 2.84 4.08
CA ARG A 223 -13.16 2.37 5.00
C ARG A 223 -13.61 2.30 6.47
N GLU A 224 -14.91 2.08 6.71
CA GLU A 224 -15.45 1.96 8.07
C GLU A 224 -14.82 0.81 8.87
N GLU A 225 -14.61 -0.35 8.24
CA GLU A 225 -13.97 -1.47 8.94
C GLU A 225 -12.50 -1.19 9.26
N THR A 226 -11.78 -0.46 8.38
CA THR A 226 -10.42 0.01 8.63
C THR A 226 -10.37 0.88 9.89
N VAL A 227 -11.22 1.91 9.96
CA VAL A 227 -11.29 2.82 11.12
C VAL A 227 -11.61 2.05 12.40
N ARG A 228 -12.65 1.21 12.38
CA ARG A 228 -13.07 0.40 13.54
C ARG A 228 -12.04 -0.64 13.96
N THR A 229 -11.24 -1.14 13.02
CA THR A 229 -10.12 -2.04 13.32
C THR A 229 -9.03 -1.27 14.04
N LEU A 230 -8.62 -0.11 13.51
CA LEU A 230 -7.61 0.76 14.13
C LEU A 230 -7.97 1.17 15.57
N GLU A 231 -9.24 1.50 15.82
CA GLU A 231 -9.75 1.80 17.16
C GLU A 231 -9.43 0.71 18.19
N LYS A 232 -9.42 -0.55 17.75
CA LYS A 232 -9.14 -1.73 18.58
C LYS A 232 -7.67 -2.12 18.59
N VAL A 233 -7.01 -2.19 17.43
CA VAL A 233 -5.65 -2.75 17.33
C VAL A 233 -4.56 -1.81 17.84
N ILE A 234 -4.73 -0.49 17.70
CA ILE A 234 -3.71 0.47 18.16
C ILE A 234 -3.46 0.32 19.67
N PRO A 235 -4.46 0.44 20.56
CA PRO A 235 -4.21 0.28 22.00
C PRO A 235 -3.72 -1.12 22.36
N LEU A 236 -4.20 -2.16 21.68
CA LEU A 236 -3.77 -3.55 21.90
C LEU A 236 -2.27 -3.73 21.61
N LEU A 237 -1.79 -3.24 20.47
CA LEU A 237 -0.38 -3.39 20.09
C LEU A 237 0.53 -2.51 20.96
N LEU A 238 0.08 -1.33 21.36
CA LEU A 238 0.79 -0.50 22.36
C LEU A 238 0.94 -1.22 23.70
N GLU A 239 -0.13 -1.87 24.20
CA GLU A 239 -0.09 -2.65 25.45
C GLU A 239 0.89 -3.84 25.36
N ARG A 240 1.02 -4.43 24.17
CA ARG A 240 2.00 -5.50 23.88
C ARG A 240 3.44 -4.99 23.69
N GLY A 241 3.68 -3.68 23.80
CA GLY A 241 5.02 -3.09 23.72
C GLY A 241 5.53 -2.86 22.31
N PHE A 242 4.65 -2.77 21.32
CA PHE A 242 5.02 -2.30 19.99
C PHE A 242 5.03 -0.77 19.90
N HIS A 243 5.87 -0.24 19.03
CA HIS A 243 5.99 1.18 18.75
C HIS A 243 5.64 1.46 17.30
N PHE A 244 4.77 2.42 17.04
CA PHE A 244 4.38 2.80 15.69
C PHE A 244 5.32 3.87 15.14
N ALA A 245 5.82 3.67 13.93
CA ALA A 245 6.76 4.59 13.31
C ALA A 245 6.42 4.87 11.83
N ALA A 246 7.01 5.95 11.31
CA ALA A 246 6.95 6.36 9.92
C ALA A 246 8.35 6.69 9.36
N ASP A 247 9.41 6.19 10.02
CA ASP A 247 10.83 6.47 9.76
C ASP A 247 11.49 5.44 8.83
N TYR A 248 10.70 4.78 7.96
CA TYR A 248 11.15 3.68 7.09
C TYR A 248 12.47 3.99 6.36
N LEU A 249 12.60 5.19 5.77
CA LEU A 249 13.78 5.61 5.02
C LEU A 249 15.04 5.76 5.88
N GLU A 250 14.90 6.03 7.17
CA GLU A 250 16.02 6.12 8.10
C GLU A 250 16.53 4.71 8.44
N GLN A 251 15.59 3.78 8.66
CA GLN A 251 15.92 2.40 8.99
C GLN A 251 16.52 1.65 7.78
N SER A 252 15.93 1.80 6.58
CA SER A 252 16.42 1.11 5.37
C SER A 252 17.87 1.49 5.01
N ARG A 253 18.24 2.76 5.21
CA ARG A 253 19.61 3.26 4.94
C ARG A 253 20.64 2.76 5.94
N ASN A 254 20.27 2.59 7.21
CA ASN A 254 21.17 2.09 8.24
C ASN A 254 21.59 0.63 7.99
N GLU A 255 20.73 -0.19 7.39
CA GLU A 255 21.05 -1.57 7.00
C GLU A 255 21.99 -1.64 5.79
N HIS A 256 21.69 -0.88 4.73
CA HIS A 256 22.53 -0.82 3.53
C HIS A 256 23.91 -0.19 3.81
N GLY A 257 23.99 0.71 4.78
CA GLY A 257 25.27 1.26 5.28
C GLY A 257 26.10 0.24 6.07
N GLN A 258 25.46 -0.67 6.81
CA GLN A 258 26.15 -1.74 7.54
C GLN A 258 26.62 -2.89 6.64
N THR A 259 25.90 -3.22 5.57
CA THR A 259 26.33 -4.24 4.60
C THR A 259 27.51 -3.78 3.73
N ALA A 260 27.59 -2.49 3.38
CA ALA A 260 28.73 -1.91 2.66
C ALA A 260 30.03 -1.89 3.49
N ALA A 261 29.94 -1.82 4.83
CA ALA A 261 31.09 -1.87 5.72
C ALA A 261 31.62 -3.31 5.97
N GLY A 262 30.86 -4.34 5.58
CA GLY A 262 31.17 -5.76 5.86
C GLY A 262 31.95 -6.50 4.78
N THR A 263 32.17 -5.91 3.60
CA THR A 263 32.83 -6.56 2.44
C THR A 263 34.26 -6.08 2.16
N ALA A 264 34.82 -5.23 3.02
CA ALA A 264 36.24 -4.86 2.97
C ALA A 264 37.04 -5.60 4.06
N ARG A 265 37.37 -6.87 3.82
CA ARG A 265 38.49 -7.58 4.48
C ARG A 265 39.19 -8.51 3.50
#